data_AF-A0A9P4WHA4-F1
#
_entry.id   AF-A0A9P4WHA4-F1
#
_cell.length_a   1.000
_cell.length_b   1.000
_cell.length_c   1.000
_cell.angle_alpha   90.00
_cell.angle_beta   90.00
_cell.angle_gamma   90.00
#
_symmetry.space_group_name_H-M   'P 1'
#
loop_
_entity.id
_entity.type
_entity.pdbx_description
1 polymer ?
#
loop_
_entity_poly.entity_id
_entity_poly.type
_entity_poly.pdbx_seq_one_letter_code
_entity_poly.pdbx_strand_id
1 'polypeptide(L)'
;MSVLMAEEGQIEHPSDVLDEMRERFMIHGSRSPFNWVLQLRAYGKKIRNSSTSLGYIYWSDDHERLTYKQLELSIADFKKFVATQVALAQSELEQLFLSYPTQVWRHGTPPIPKLNSFGKLRPPLGPTL
;
A
#
# COMPACT_ATOMS: atom_id res chain seq x y z
N MET A 1 3.56 -20.90 20.31
CA MET A 1 4.07 -22.00 19.47
C MET A 1 5.54 -22.28 19.79
N SER A 2 6.45 -21.29 19.73
CA SER A 2 7.86 -21.47 20.11
C SER A 2 8.10 -21.88 21.58
N VAL A 3 7.32 -21.35 22.53
CA VAL A 3 7.38 -21.74 23.95
C VAL A 3 6.98 -23.21 24.15
N LEU A 4 5.97 -23.68 23.41
CA LEU A 4 5.50 -25.08 23.48
C LEU A 4 6.54 -26.04 22.88
N MET A 5 7.21 -25.65 21.81
CA MET A 5 8.28 -26.46 21.19
C MET A 5 9.54 -26.54 22.06
N ALA A 6 9.78 -25.53 22.90
CA ALA A 6 10.82 -25.57 23.93
C ALA A 6 10.44 -26.46 25.12
N GLU A 7 9.18 -26.43 25.56
CA GLU A 7 8.65 -27.35 26.59
C GLU A 7 8.65 -28.82 26.14
N GLU A 8 8.47 -29.09 24.84
CA GLU A 8 8.58 -30.42 24.23
C GLU A 8 10.03 -30.86 23.98
N GLY A 9 11.03 -30.04 24.33
CA GLY A 9 12.45 -30.38 24.21
C GLY A 9 12.98 -30.43 22.76
N GLN A 10 12.21 -29.94 21.79
CA GLN A 10 12.62 -29.90 20.38
C GLN A 10 13.61 -28.76 20.10
N ILE A 11 13.66 -27.76 20.98
CA ILE A 11 14.44 -26.53 20.82
C ILE A 11 14.93 -26.09 22.20
N GLU A 12 16.21 -25.74 22.30
CA GLU A 12 16.86 -25.46 23.59
C GLU A 12 16.33 -24.19 24.24
N HIS A 13 16.09 -23.13 23.45
CA HIS A 13 15.44 -21.92 23.93
C HIS A 13 14.41 -21.40 22.92
N PRO A 14 13.25 -20.89 23.36
CA PRO A 14 12.23 -20.34 22.47
C PRO A 14 12.70 -19.11 21.66
N SER A 15 13.85 -18.52 22.02
CA SER A 15 14.51 -17.47 21.23
C SER A 15 15.02 -17.96 19.89
N ASP A 16 15.39 -19.23 19.77
CA ASP A 16 16.12 -19.72 18.61
C ASP A 16 15.21 -19.76 17.38
N VAL A 17 13.94 -20.13 17.58
CA VAL A 17 12.88 -20.04 16.55
C VAL A 17 12.64 -18.61 16.12
N LEU A 18 12.61 -17.69 17.08
CA LEU A 18 12.37 -16.27 16.81
C LEU A 18 13.55 -15.66 16.05
N ASP A 19 14.77 -16.08 16.38
CA ASP A 19 15.99 -15.66 15.70
C ASP A 19 16.06 -16.18 14.26
N GLU A 20 15.64 -17.43 14.02
CA GLU A 20 15.53 -17.99 12.67
C GLU A 20 14.46 -17.28 11.83
N MET A 21 13.32 -16.90 12.43
CA MET A 21 12.29 -16.11 11.75
C MET A 21 12.75 -14.67 11.47
N ARG A 22 13.46 -14.06 12.43
CA ARG A 22 14.07 -12.74 12.29
C ARG A 22 15.08 -12.74 11.14
N GLU A 23 15.96 -13.73 11.10
CA GLU A 23 16.99 -13.83 10.06
C GLU A 23 16.38 -14.09 8.67
N ARG A 24 15.26 -14.79 8.56
CA ARG A 24 14.60 -15.01 7.26
C ARG A 24 13.79 -13.81 6.77
N PHE A 25 13.06 -13.13 7.64
CA PHE A 25 12.03 -12.19 7.22
C PHE A 25 12.28 -10.73 7.63
N MET A 26 13.07 -10.51 8.68
CA MET A 26 13.35 -9.19 9.26
C MET A 26 14.76 -8.67 8.89
N ILE A 27 15.31 -9.12 7.77
CA ILE A 27 16.58 -8.58 7.24
C ILE A 27 16.37 -7.12 6.81
N HIS A 28 17.10 -6.21 7.45
CA HIS A 28 17.12 -4.80 7.09
C HIS A 28 17.67 -4.58 5.67
N GLY A 29 16.98 -3.73 4.89
CA GLY A 29 17.39 -3.42 3.52
C GLY A 29 16.95 -4.43 2.46
N SER A 30 16.30 -5.53 2.86
CA SER A 30 15.68 -6.47 1.92
C SER A 30 14.40 -5.88 1.30
N ARG A 31 13.99 -6.37 0.12
CA ARG A 31 12.66 -6.06 -0.47
C ARG A 31 11.54 -6.88 0.17
N SER A 32 11.66 -7.21 1.46
CA SER A 32 10.66 -7.94 2.24
C SER A 32 9.50 -7.02 2.65
N PRO A 33 8.24 -7.51 2.66
CA PRO A 33 7.12 -6.78 3.24
C PRO A 33 7.36 -6.31 4.68
N PHE A 34 8.10 -7.09 5.48
CA PHE A 34 8.46 -6.72 6.85
C PHE A 34 9.44 -5.53 6.91
N ASN A 35 10.41 -5.48 6.00
CA ASN A 35 11.31 -4.33 5.91
C ASN A 35 10.54 -3.05 5.52
N TRP A 36 9.53 -3.16 4.65
CA TRP A 36 8.64 -2.05 4.32
C TRP A 36 7.82 -1.56 5.53
N VAL A 37 7.25 -2.48 6.32
CA VAL A 37 6.54 -2.13 7.58
C VAL A 37 7.48 -1.45 8.58
N LEU A 38 8.71 -1.95 8.73
CA LEU A 38 9.72 -1.33 9.60
C LEU A 38 10.11 0.08 9.12
N GLN A 39 10.23 0.28 7.81
CA GLN A 39 10.47 1.59 7.21
C GLN A 39 9.30 2.56 7.45
N LEU A 40 8.06 2.11 7.30
CA LEU A 40 6.86 2.91 7.63
C LEU A 40 6.85 3.35 9.10
N ARG A 41 7.18 2.43 10.01
CA ARG A 41 7.31 2.76 11.44
C ARG A 41 8.41 3.79 11.70
N ALA A 42 9.58 3.62 11.08
CA ALA A 42 10.69 4.55 11.21
C ALA A 42 10.35 5.94 10.64
N TYR A 43 9.63 5.97 9.51
CA TYR A 43 9.12 7.20 8.89
C TYR A 43 8.12 7.92 9.80
N GLY A 44 7.14 7.21 10.36
CA GLY A 44 6.19 7.78 11.32
C GLY A 44 6.88 8.32 12.58
N LYS A 45 7.88 7.59 13.10
CA LYS A 45 8.71 8.06 14.22
C LYS A 45 9.50 9.31 13.85
N LYS A 46 10.05 9.38 12.64
CA LYS A 46 10.77 10.56 12.15
C LYS A 46 9.84 11.76 12.08
N ILE A 47 8.65 11.62 11.47
CA ILE A 47 7.63 12.68 11.43
C ILE A 47 7.30 13.19 12.83
N ARG A 48 7.00 12.27 13.77
CA ARG A 48 6.67 12.63 15.14
C ARG A 48 7.81 13.39 15.83
N ASN A 49 9.05 12.95 15.62
CA ASN A 49 10.21 13.50 16.31
C ASN A 49 10.76 14.78 15.64
N SER A 50 10.55 14.98 14.33
CA SER A 50 11.06 16.12 13.57
C SER A 50 10.01 17.20 13.30
N SER A 51 8.73 16.94 13.54
CA SER A 51 7.68 17.95 13.46
C SER A 51 7.63 18.74 14.75
N THR A 52 8.40 19.82 14.84
CA THR A 52 8.39 20.84 15.92
C THR A 52 7.18 21.79 15.84
N SER A 53 6.05 21.29 15.36
CA SER A 53 4.76 21.97 15.44
C SER A 53 3.78 20.97 16.03
N LEU A 54 3.06 21.40 17.08
CA LEU A 54 1.94 20.67 17.66
C LEU A 54 1.10 20.09 16.52
N GLY A 55 1.12 18.77 16.36
CA GLY A 55 0.44 18.13 15.24
C GLY A 55 -1.03 18.55 15.29
N TYR A 56 -1.51 19.26 14.27
CA TYR A 56 -2.89 19.71 14.22
C TYR A 56 -3.87 18.53 14.17
N ILE A 57 -3.39 17.30 13.97
CA ILE A 57 -4.14 16.07 13.90
C ILE A 57 -4.00 15.33 15.23
N TYR A 58 -5.09 15.25 15.98
CA TYR A 58 -5.23 14.48 17.22
C TYR A 58 -6.15 13.30 16.99
N TRP A 59 -5.79 12.15 17.54
CA TRP A 59 -6.68 11.00 17.66
C TRP A 59 -7.14 10.91 19.11
N SER A 60 -8.44 10.70 19.33
CA SER A 60 -8.95 10.38 20.65
C SER A 60 -8.34 9.06 21.17
N ASP A 61 -8.26 8.93 22.50
CA ASP A 61 -7.68 7.74 23.14
C ASP A 61 -8.47 6.45 22.84
N ASP A 62 -9.74 6.58 22.49
CA ASP A 62 -10.62 5.49 22.04
C ASP A 62 -10.48 5.18 20.53
N HIS A 63 -9.62 5.90 19.80
CA HIS A 63 -9.38 5.78 18.36
C HIS A 63 -10.59 6.01 17.45
N GLU A 64 -11.69 6.55 17.97
CA GLU A 64 -12.93 6.75 17.21
C GLU A 64 -13.03 8.13 16.58
N ARG A 65 -12.27 9.12 17.05
CA ARG A 65 -12.37 10.53 16.63
C ARG A 65 -11.02 11.09 16.20
N LEU A 66 -11.04 11.77 15.06
CA LEU A 66 -9.93 12.53 14.48
C LEU A 66 -10.25 14.03 14.59
N THR A 67 -9.42 14.78 15.29
CA THR A 67 -9.54 16.24 15.38
C THR A 67 -8.45 16.88 14.54
N TYR A 68 -8.82 17.73 13.58
CA TYR A 68 -7.94 18.60 12.82
C TYR A 68 -8.34 20.07 12.94
N LYS A 69 -7.59 20.88 13.68
CA LYS A 69 -7.96 22.30 13.97
C LYS A 69 -9.36 22.40 14.59
N GLN A 70 -10.36 22.86 13.83
CA GLN A 70 -11.77 22.99 14.24
C GLN A 70 -12.66 21.89 13.65
N LEU A 71 -12.08 20.99 12.86
CA LEU A 71 -12.76 19.85 12.26
C LEU A 71 -12.63 18.66 13.20
N GLU A 72 -13.76 18.11 13.62
CA GLU A 72 -13.83 16.83 14.32
C GLU A 72 -14.57 15.83 13.44
N LEU A 73 -13.96 14.67 13.22
CA LEU A 73 -14.52 13.60 12.39
C LEU A 73 -14.48 12.30 13.17
N SER A 74 -15.59 11.57 13.22
CA SER A 74 -15.51 10.18 13.65
C SER A 74 -14.90 9.31 12.55
N ILE A 75 -14.38 8.15 12.92
CA ILE A 75 -13.90 7.15 11.95
C ILE A 75 -15.05 6.67 11.04
N ALA A 76 -16.29 6.68 11.52
CA ALA A 76 -17.48 6.39 10.74
C ALA A 76 -17.73 7.47 9.67
N ASP A 77 -17.61 8.75 10.05
CA ASP A 77 -17.72 9.88 9.13
C ASP A 77 -16.61 9.85 8.09
N PHE A 78 -15.39 9.52 8.50
CA PHE A 78 -14.26 9.38 7.59
C PHE A 78 -14.49 8.24 6.57
N LYS A 79 -14.93 7.06 7.01
CA LYS A 79 -15.27 5.94 6.12
C LYS A 79 -16.37 6.32 5.14
N LYS A 80 -17.41 7.02 5.62
CA LYS A 80 -18.51 7.50 4.79
C LYS A 80 -18.02 8.52 3.76
N PHE A 81 -17.18 9.47 4.17
CA PHE A 81 -16.57 10.46 3.28
C PHE A 81 -15.81 9.78 2.15
N VAL A 82 -14.89 8.85 2.46
CA VAL A 82 -14.12 8.12 1.45
C VAL A 82 -15.04 7.35 0.49
N ALA A 83 -16.05 6.65 1.03
CA ALA A 83 -17.01 5.93 0.19
C ALA A 83 -17.78 6.86 -0.75
N THR A 84 -18.18 8.05 -0.28
CA THR A 84 -18.83 9.07 -1.12
C THR A 84 -17.88 9.59 -2.20
N GLN A 85 -16.62 9.87 -1.88
CA GLN A 85 -15.64 10.32 -2.88
C GLN A 85 -15.41 9.27 -3.98
N VAL A 86 -15.35 7.98 -3.61
CA VAL A 86 -15.23 6.89 -4.59
C VAL A 86 -16.47 6.81 -5.49
N ALA A 87 -17.67 6.88 -4.90
CA ALA A 87 -18.92 6.83 -5.66
C ALA A 87 -19.04 8.01 -6.64
N LEU A 88 -18.65 9.22 -6.22
CA LEU A 88 -18.64 10.40 -7.09
C LEU A 88 -17.62 10.24 -8.23
N ALA A 89 -16.39 9.82 -7.93
CA ALA A 89 -15.37 9.58 -8.94
C ALA A 89 -15.80 8.51 -9.97
N GLN A 90 -16.48 7.45 -9.51
CA GLN A 90 -17.05 6.43 -10.39
C GLN A 90 -18.13 7.02 -11.30
N SER A 91 -19.05 7.82 -10.75
CA SER A 91 -20.10 8.48 -11.52
C SER A 91 -19.55 9.47 -12.55
N GLU A 92 -18.53 10.25 -12.18
CA GLU A 92 -17.85 11.18 -13.10
C GLU A 92 -17.12 10.43 -14.22
N LEU A 93 -16.46 9.32 -13.90
CA LEU A 93 -15.84 8.45 -14.91
C LEU A 93 -16.89 7.86 -15.85
N GLU A 94 -18.01 7.36 -15.34
CA GLU A 94 -19.10 6.86 -16.17
C GLU A 94 -19.65 7.94 -17.10
N GLN A 95 -19.88 9.15 -16.60
CA GLN A 95 -20.30 10.28 -17.44
C GLN A 95 -19.26 10.61 -18.51
N LEU A 96 -17.97 10.65 -18.14
CA LEU A 96 -16.89 10.88 -19.09
C LEU A 96 -16.88 9.79 -20.17
N PHE A 97 -16.97 8.51 -19.81
CA PHE A 97 -16.99 7.38 -20.75
C PHE A 97 -18.25 7.32 -21.62
N LEU A 98 -19.40 7.78 -21.12
CA LEU A 98 -20.64 7.91 -21.90
C LEU A 98 -20.63 9.15 -22.82
N SER A 99 -19.86 10.19 -22.46
CA SER A 99 -19.71 11.43 -23.25
C SER A 99 -18.72 11.32 -24.41
N TYR A 100 -17.90 10.27 -24.45
CA TYR A 100 -17.22 9.90 -25.69
C TYR A 100 -18.25 9.22 -26.59
N PRO A 101 -18.77 9.88 -27.66
CA PRO A 101 -19.31 9.11 -28.75
C PRO A 101 -18.18 8.17 -29.14
N THR A 102 -18.47 6.88 -29.22
CA THR A 102 -17.58 5.83 -29.70
C THR A 102 -16.87 6.35 -30.93
N GLN A 103 -15.70 6.97 -30.75
CA GLN A 103 -14.81 7.28 -31.85
C GLN A 103 -14.33 5.91 -32.22
N VAL A 104 -15.07 5.29 -33.14
CA VAL A 104 -14.59 4.22 -33.99
C VAL A 104 -13.21 4.69 -34.42
N TRP A 105 -12.19 4.09 -33.82
CA TRP A 105 -10.78 4.37 -34.06
C TRP A 105 -10.57 4.20 -35.56
N ARG A 106 -10.70 5.29 -36.33
CA ARG A 106 -10.69 5.23 -37.80
C ARG A 106 -9.31 4.80 -38.31
N HIS A 107 -8.32 4.79 -37.42
CA HIS A 107 -6.99 4.25 -37.63
C HIS A 107 -6.57 3.47 -36.38
N GLY A 108 -7.00 2.20 -36.29
CA GLY A 108 -6.39 1.14 -35.48
C GLY A 108 -6.17 1.45 -34.00
N THR A 109 -6.87 0.72 -33.13
CA THR A 109 -6.44 0.59 -31.73
C THR A 109 -4.95 0.25 -31.67
N PRO A 110 -4.11 1.01 -30.93
CA PRO A 110 -2.72 0.61 -30.77
C PRO A 110 -2.71 -0.74 -30.07
N PRO A 111 -2.04 -1.77 -30.64
CA PRO A 111 -2.06 -3.09 -30.05
C PRO A 111 -1.39 -3.02 -28.68
N ILE A 112 -2.06 -3.61 -27.69
CA ILE A 112 -1.51 -3.82 -26.35
C ILE A 112 -0.15 -4.53 -26.52
N PRO A 113 0.96 -3.97 -26.02
CA PRO A 113 2.27 -4.61 -26.15
C PRO A 113 2.21 -5.98 -25.48
N LYS A 114 2.24 -7.06 -26.27
CA LYS A 114 2.34 -8.40 -25.71
C LYS A 114 3.72 -8.57 -25.10
N LEU A 115 3.76 -8.56 -23.77
CA LEU A 115 4.94 -8.95 -22.98
C LEU A 115 5.30 -10.40 -23.31
N ASN A 116 6.59 -10.68 -23.53
CA ASN A 116 7.07 -12.06 -23.55
C ASN A 116 7.07 -12.64 -22.12
N SER A 117 7.23 -13.95 -22.00
CA SER A 117 7.27 -14.69 -20.72
C SER A 117 8.35 -14.21 -19.73
N PHE A 118 9.19 -13.26 -20.13
CA PHE A 118 10.25 -12.63 -19.33
C PHE A 118 10.02 -11.13 -19.08
N GLY A 119 8.82 -10.60 -19.35
CA GLY A 119 8.44 -9.24 -18.98
C GLY A 119 9.19 -8.12 -19.71
N LYS A 120 9.83 -8.39 -20.85
CA LYS A 120 10.51 -7.36 -21.67
C LYS A 120 9.68 -6.98 -22.90
N LEU A 121 9.67 -5.68 -23.21
CA LEU A 121 9.13 -5.16 -24.46
C LEU A 121 9.93 -5.75 -25.63
N ARG A 122 9.23 -6.35 -26.59
CA ARG A 122 9.84 -6.81 -27.84
C ARG A 122 10.21 -5.57 -28.67
N PRO A 123 11.47 -5.35 -29.08
CA PRO A 123 11.79 -4.25 -29.95
C PRO A 123 11.09 -4.43 -31.31
N PRO A 124 10.66 -3.35 -31.97
CA PRO A 124 10.04 -3.44 -33.29
C PRO A 124 11.05 -4.02 -34.27
N LEU A 125 10.61 -5.00 -35.07
CA LEU A 125 11.38 -5.47 -36.23
C LEU A 125 11.58 -4.27 -37.16
N GLY A 126 12.83 -3.82 -37.28
CA GLY A 126 13.19 -2.81 -38.27
C GLY A 126 12.94 -3.32 -39.68
N PRO A 127 12.74 -2.42 -40.66
CA PRO A 127 12.47 -2.81 -42.03
C PRO A 127 13.64 -3.59 -42.61
N THR A 128 13.39 -4.82 -43.04
CA THR A 128 14.26 -5.57 -43.96
C THR A 128 14.29 -4.81 -45.28
N LEU A 129 15.47 -4.34 -45.67
CA LEU A 129 15.77 -3.99 -47.07
C LEU A 129 15.69 -5.24 -47.95
#